data_AF-A0A0D2ID98-F1
#
_entry.id   AF-A0A0D2ID98-F1
#
_cell.length_a   1.000
_cell.length_b   1.000
_cell.length_c   1.000
_cell.angle_alpha   90.00
_cell.angle_beta   90.00
_cell.angle_gamma   90.00
#
_symmetry.space_group_name_H-M   'P 1'
#
loop_
_entity.id
_entity.type
_entity.pdbx_description
1 polymer ?
#
loop_
_entity_poly.entity_id
_entity_poly.type
_entity_poly.pdbx_seq_one_letter_code
_entity_poly.pdbx_strand_id
1 'polypeptide(L)' 'MAASTLVTVEQLAITAAVPHENLAMAIVLLSVVTGIGGSMGQTISGAIWTQTLPSKLYEYLPDDFKDQSLTIYGDLVV' A
#
# COMPACT_ATOMS: atom_id res chain seq x y z
N MET A 1 -4.41 1.24 -11.71
CA MET A 1 -3.92 1.54 -13.08
C MET A 1 -3.01 2.77 -13.15
N ALA A 2 -3.17 3.78 -12.28
CA ALA A 2 -2.27 4.96 -12.25
C ALA A 2 -0.86 4.68 -11.71
N ALA A 3 -0.71 3.82 -10.69
CA ALA A 3 0.60 3.47 -10.15
C ALA A 3 1.47 2.72 -11.16
N SER A 4 0.88 1.76 -11.88
CA SER A 4 1.57 1.01 -12.94
C SER A 4 2.05 1.90 -14.08
N THR A 5 1.27 2.92 -14.47
CA THR A 5 1.69 3.85 -15.53
C THR A 5 2.90 4.69 -15.13
N LEU A 6 3.02 5.10 -13.86
CA LEU A 6 4.16 5.88 -13.39
C LEU A 6 5.46 5.06 -13.45
N VAL A 7 5.42 3.82 -12.98
CA VAL A 7 6.60 2.93 -12.99
C VAL A 7 7.11 2.69 -14.42
N THR A 8 6.20 2.55 -15.40
CA THR A 8 6.59 2.38 -16.80
C THR A 8 7.25 3.64 -17.38
N VAL A 9 6.76 4.83 -17.02
CA VAL A 9 7.35 6.11 -17.45
C VAL A 9 8.74 6.31 -16.83
N GLU A 10 8.91 5.97 -15.55
CA GLU A 10 10.20 6.07 -14.85
C GLU A 10 11.24 5.12 -15.46
N GLN A 11 10.85 3.88 -15.76
CA GLN A 11 11.73 2.93 -16.45
C GLN A 11 12.15 3.42 -17.84
N LEU A 12 11.23 4.02 -18.60
CA LEU A 12 11.53 4.62 -19.91
C LEU A 12 12.47 5.83 -19.78
N ALA A 13 12.30 6.65 -18.76
CA ALA A 13 13.20 7.78 -18.50
C ALA A 13 14.63 7.31 -18.15
N ILE A 14 14.75 6.24 -17.36
CA ILE A 14 16.06 5.67 -16.98
C ILE A 14 16.79 5.11 -18.21
N THR A 15 16.09 4.38 -19.08
CA THR A 15 16.69 3.82 -20.29
C THR A 15 17.10 4.90 -21.30
N ALA A 16 16.47 6.07 -21.26
CA ALA A 16 16.84 7.22 -22.09
C ALA A 16 18.02 8.04 -21.53
N ALA A 17 18.18 8.11 -20.19
CA ALA A 17 19.16 8.99 -19.54
C ALA A 17 20.51 8.31 -19.23
N VAL A 18 20.55 6.97 -19.12
CA VAL A 18 21.72 6.23 -18.63
C VAL A 18 22.29 5.31 -19.71
N PRO A 19 23.62 5.27 -19.93
CA PRO A 19 24.23 4.29 -20.84
C PRO A 19 23.96 2.85 -20.38
N HIS A 20 23.82 1.93 -21.34
CA HIS A 20 23.40 0.53 -21.10
C HIS A 20 24.22 -0.20 -20.02
N GLU A 21 25.49 0.15 -19.85
CA GLU A 21 26.39 -0.44 -18.84
C GLU A 21 25.96 -0.14 -17.40
N ASN A 22 25.33 1.01 -17.13
CA ASN A 22 24.92 1.44 -15.79
C ASN A 22 23.40 1.32 -15.55
N LEU A 23 22.67 0.80 -16.53
CA LEU A 23 21.21 0.78 -16.54
C LEU A 23 20.65 -0.11 -15.41
N ALA A 24 21.31 -1.24 -15.14
CA ALA A 24 20.95 -2.14 -14.04
C ALA A 24 21.06 -1.43 -12.67
N MET A 25 22.13 -0.67 -12.44
CA MET A 25 22.31 0.08 -11.19
C MET A 25 21.23 1.15 -11.00
N ALA A 26 20.86 1.86 -12.08
CA ALA A 26 19.80 2.86 -12.03
C ALA A 26 18.42 2.24 -11.72
N ILE A 27 18.10 1.08 -12.30
CA ILE A 27 16.86 0.34 -12.02
C ILE A 27 16.82 -0.18 -10.57
N VAL A 28 17.95 -0.65 -10.05
CA VAL A 28 18.05 -1.10 -8.66
C VAL A 28 17.75 0.05 -7.70
N LEU A 29 18.30 1.24 -7.95
CA LEU A 29 18.02 2.44 -7.15
C LEU A 29 16.53 2.82 -7.19
N LEU A 30 15.91 2.80 -8.37
CA LEU A 30 14.47 3.01 -8.51
C LEU A 30 13.68 2.01 -7.66
N SER A 31 14.04 0.73 -7.73
CA SER A 31 13.35 -0.35 -7.01
C SER A 31 13.44 -0.21 -5.49
N VAL A 32 14.60 0.25 -4.98
CA VAL A 32 14.78 0.53 -3.54
C VAL A 32 13.84 1.64 -3.08
N VAL A 33 13.77 2.75 -3.84
CA VAL A 33 12.88 3.87 -3.52
C VAL A 33 11.42 3.44 -3.55
N THR A 34 11.01 2.68 -4.57
CA THR A 34 9.64 2.14 -4.68
C THR A 34 9.31 1.20 -3.52
N GLY A 35 10.26 0.36 -3.08
CA GLY A 35 10.09 -0.52 -1.92
C GLY A 35 9.86 0.26 -0.61
N ILE A 36 10.61 1.35 -0.41
CA ILE A 36 10.44 2.24 0.75
C ILE A 36 9.08 2.95 0.70
N GLY A 37 8.72 3.53 -0.44
CA GLY A 37 7.42 4.17 -0.61
C GLY A 37 6.25 3.21 -0.39
N GLY A 38 6.38 1.97 -0.88
CA GLY A 38 5.40 0.91 -0.69
C GLY A 38 5.22 0.52 0.77
N SER A 39 6.32 0.35 1.52
CA SER A 39 6.24 0.00 2.94
C SER A 39 5.61 1.12 3.76
N MET A 40 5.97 2.38 3.51
CA MET A 40 5.36 3.54 4.15
C MET A 40 3.87 3.64 3.87
N GLY A 41 3.46 3.48 2.60
CA GLY A 41 2.04 3.50 2.22
C GLY A 41 1.24 2.38 2.91
N GLN A 42 1.81 1.18 2.98
CA GLN A 42 1.18 0.04 3.64
C GLN A 42 1.04 0.27 5.15
N THR A 43 2.06 0.83 5.82
CA THR A 43 2.00 1.16 7.25
C THR A 43 0.92 2.20 7.53
N ILE A 44 0.84 3.27 6.75
CA ILE A 44 -0.16 4.33 6.93
C ILE A 44 -1.57 3.76 6.68
N SER A 45 -1.76 3.01 5.60
CA SER A 45 -3.04 2.37 5.30
C SER A 45 -3.47 1.39 6.39
N GLY A 46 -2.52 0.61 6.93
CA GLY A 46 -2.77 -0.30 8.04
C GLY A 46 -3.18 0.45 9.31
N ALA A 47 -2.46 1.51 9.66
CA ALA A 47 -2.79 2.34 10.83
C ALA A 47 -4.18 2.98 10.72
N ILE A 48 -4.53 3.51 9.54
CA ILE A 48 -5.86 4.08 9.28
C ILE A 48 -6.94 3.01 9.45
N TRP A 49 -6.74 1.82 8.88
CA TRP A 49 -7.68 0.70 8.98
C TRP A 49 -7.88 0.26 10.43
N THR A 50 -6.78 0.08 11.17
CA THR A 50 -6.83 -0.33 12.59
C THR A 50 -7.53 0.70 13.47
N GLN A 51 -7.42 1.99 13.17
CA GLN A 51 -8.08 3.04 13.95
C GLN A 51 -9.55 3.27 13.53
N THR A 52 -9.84 3.23 12.24
CA THR A 52 -11.14 3.67 11.70
C THR A 52 -12.14 2.53 11.58
N LEU A 53 -11.67 1.32 11.24
CA LEU A 53 -12.54 0.17 11.01
C LEU A 53 -13.35 -0.22 12.27
N PRO A 54 -12.77 -0.31 13.48
CA PRO A 54 -13.55 -0.73 14.66
C PRO A 54 -14.69 0.23 14.99
N SER A 55 -14.44 1.54 14.90
CA SER A 55 -15.44 2.57 15.18
C SER A 55 -16.57 2.56 14.16
N LYS A 56 -16.25 2.39 12.87
CA LYS A 56 -17.27 2.31 11.81
C LYS A 56 -18.00 0.97 11.80
N LEU A 57 -17.31 -0.12 12.12
CA LEU A 57 -17.92 -1.43 12.23
C LEU A 57 -18.99 -1.45 13.34
N TYR A 58 -18.74 -0.83 14.49
CA TYR A 58 -19.73 -0.69 15.56
C TYR A 58 -20.93 0.20 15.17
N GLU A 59 -20.68 1.29 14.43
CA GLU A 59 -21.71 2.24 13.99
C GLU A 59 -22.67 1.64 12.95
N TYR A 60 -22.17 0.79 12.05
CA TYR A 60 -22.96 0.19 10.97
C TYR A 60 -23.46 -1.23 11.27
N LEU A 61 -23.12 -1.81 12.44
CA LEU A 61 -23.64 -3.13 12.84
C LEU A 61 -25.08 -3.03 13.36
N PRO A 62 -25.98 -3.97 13.00
CA PRO A 62 -27.30 -4.09 13.60
C PRO A 62 -27.21 -4.30 15.12
N ASP A 63 -28.19 -3.80 15.88
CA ASP A 63 -28.18 -3.84 17.36
C ASP A 63 -27.95 -5.24 17.94
N ASP A 64 -28.43 -6.31 17.29
CA ASP A 64 -28.23 -7.70 17.69
C ASP A 64 -26.76 -8.19 17.59
N PHE A 65 -25.92 -7.53 16.80
CA PHE A 65 -24.53 -7.96 16.55
C PHE A 65 -23.49 -6.99 17.11
N LYS A 66 -23.89 -5.84 17.68
CA LYS A 66 -22.97 -4.82 18.23
C LYS A 66 -22.00 -5.39 19.28
N ASP A 67 -22.46 -6.34 20.10
CA ASP A 67 -21.62 -7.03 21.09
C ASP A 67 -20.56 -7.96 20.44
N GLN A 68 -20.77 -8.40 19.20
CA GLN A 68 -19.85 -9.24 18.44
C GLN A 68 -18.91 -8.45 17.52
N SER A 69 -19.00 -7.12 17.53
CA SER A 69 -18.20 -6.23 16.68
C SER A 69 -16.69 -6.48 16.79
N LEU A 70 -16.18 -6.73 18.00
CA LEU A 70 -14.77 -7.06 18.23
C LEU A 70 -14.39 -8.46 17.77
N THR A 71 -15.30 -9.43 17.85
CA THR A 71 -15.10 -10.80 17.34
C THR A 71 -15.04 -10.80 15.81
N ILE A 72 -15.93 -10.05 15.15
CA ILE A 72 -15.94 -9.88 13.68
C ILE A 72 -14.69 -9.11 13.22
N TYR A 73 -14.24 -8.11 13.98
CA TYR A 73 -12.98 -7.41 13.69
C TYR A 73 -11.76 -8.34 13.79
N GLY A 74 -11.74 -9.26 14.76
CA GLY A 74 -10.67 -10.25 14.92
C GLY A 74 -10.68 -11.38 13.89
N ASP A 75 -11.85 -11.67 13.29
CA ASP A 75 -12.01 -12.69 12.24
C ASP A 75 -11.78 -12.14 10.82
N LEU A 76 -11.77 -10.81 10.66
CA LEU A 76 -11.35 -10.15 9.42
C LEU A 76 -9.84 -10.38 9.19
N VAL A 77 -9.52 -11.52 8.60
CA VAL A 77 -8.17 -11.86 8.12
C VAL A 77 -7.76 -10.83 7.06
N VAL A 78 -6.66 -10.11 7.33
CA VAL A 78 -5.97 -9.20 6.40
C VAL A 78 -4.96 -9.98 5.58
#